data_AF-A0A511KQR7-F1
#
_entry.id   AF-A0A511KQR7-F1
#
_cell.length_a   1.000
_cell.length_b   1.000
_cell.length_c   1.000
_cell.angle_alpha   90.00
_cell.angle_beta   90.00
_cell.angle_gamma   90.00
#
_symmetry.space_group_name_H-M   'P 1'
#
loop_
_entity.id
_entity.type
_entity.pdbx_description
1 polymer ?
#
loop_
_entity_poly.entity_id
_entity_poly.type
_entity_poly.pdbx_seq_one_letter_code
_entity_poly.pdbx_strand_id
1 'polypeptide(L)'
;MISLSLFFFIVVLLSSPSVESPWASLYAVNTPDAKILGCRFVYRRKKDEHGRVTGHKVRLVAQGFSQRPGVDFRDTFAPVAKFTSIRVLLALAARKKMLIHQADVDKAYLHGSLDEELYMRIPEGIDSGEYSGKVLKLDRALYGLKQAGRVWNHRIDRTLRRLGYRRTVSDACIYSRRAGGVHHYIALYVDDLLFVSPSLGEITRVKAGLKEEYGIKDLGAAKFILGIQIHQRSDGSLFLSQRAYLEDVLLRLDPNGRRTAPTPMVPNQQLVPAPDDHVPTPDFRRRYLQAVGSLMYAMLGTRVDLAHVVGVLGRHAARPDNTHWAAVLRALQYIRGTLDYGLEYTPDSSPLRGFEAYSDPDWGACPTTSRSTMGYVFLLANGAVSWSSKLQPRVTASLTEAEYLGLSHACKETVYLTQLLGELGFPAEGAAVLYGDNQGANALSKDPQFHNRTRHLRLTEHFVREQVQDGSICVEYIPTARMLADAMTKSLPAPLFERHRDAVGVRPLRARGGVAAKRQS
;
A
#
# COMPACT_ATOMS: atom_id res chain seq x y z
N MET A 1 30.79 9.95 13.50
CA MET A 1 30.29 10.99 14.44
C MET A 1 28.83 10.73 14.75
N ILE A 2 28.58 10.37 16.01
CA ILE A 2 27.26 10.18 16.60
C ILE A 2 26.45 11.46 16.33
N SER A 3 25.16 11.36 16.01
CA SER A 3 24.28 12.51 16.20
C SER A 3 24.26 12.74 17.69
N LEU A 4 25.13 13.64 18.18
CA LEU A 4 25.34 13.87 19.62
C LEU A 4 24.00 13.93 20.32
N SER A 5 22.99 14.57 19.73
CA SER A 5 21.64 14.74 20.31
C SER A 5 20.95 13.47 20.85
N LEU A 6 21.07 12.27 20.28
CA LEU A 6 20.34 11.08 20.81
C LEU A 6 21.14 10.34 21.89
N PHE A 7 22.46 10.27 21.74
CA PHE A 7 23.34 9.75 22.78
C PHE A 7 23.37 10.72 23.97
N PHE A 8 23.43 12.04 23.71
CA PHE A 8 23.17 13.08 24.71
C PHE A 8 21.76 12.95 25.29
N PHE A 9 20.70 12.66 24.54
CA PHE A 9 19.36 12.55 25.15
C PHE A 9 19.25 11.39 26.13
N ILE A 10 19.80 10.21 25.79
CA ILE A 10 19.73 9.04 26.66
C ILE A 10 20.73 9.16 27.80
N VAL A 11 21.93 9.70 27.56
CA VAL A 11 22.96 9.92 28.59
C VAL A 11 22.58 11.10 29.50
N VAL A 12 22.12 12.26 29.00
CA VAL A 12 21.70 13.39 29.85
C VAL A 12 20.47 13.06 30.70
N LEU A 13 19.52 12.25 30.20
CA LEU A 13 18.36 11.81 30.98
C LEU A 13 18.70 10.73 32.02
N LEU A 14 19.76 9.93 31.79
CA LEU A 14 20.19 8.94 32.77
C LEU A 14 21.20 9.52 33.76
N SER A 15 22.03 10.50 33.37
CA SER A 15 23.16 11.04 34.14
C SER A 15 22.84 12.29 34.96
N SER A 16 21.58 12.70 35.05
CA SER A 16 21.16 13.84 35.88
C SER A 16 20.05 13.39 36.83
N PRO A 17 20.32 13.26 38.15
CA PRO A 17 19.33 12.84 39.15
C PRO A 17 18.12 13.76 39.28
N SER A 18 18.18 14.95 38.67
CA SER A 18 17.17 16.00 38.71
C SER A 18 16.31 16.10 37.44
N VAL A 19 16.52 15.25 36.43
CA VAL A 19 15.73 15.26 35.19
C VAL A 19 14.98 13.94 35.05
N GLU A 20 13.71 13.93 35.47
CA GLU A 20 12.82 12.81 35.16
C GLU A 20 12.74 12.60 33.65
N SER A 21 13.08 11.39 33.20
CA SER A 21 12.94 11.00 31.81
C SER A 21 11.45 10.87 31.47
N PRO A 22 10.94 11.57 30.44
CA PRO A 22 9.50 11.62 30.16
C PRO A 22 8.92 10.29 29.60
N TRP A 23 9.76 9.25 29.46
CA TRP A 23 9.39 7.98 28.82
C TRP A 23 9.79 6.72 29.58
N ALA A 24 10.65 6.82 30.59
CA ALA A 24 11.06 5.67 31.39
C ALA A 24 11.72 6.12 32.69
N SER A 25 11.53 5.32 33.74
CA SER A 25 12.02 5.57 35.09
C SER A 25 12.99 4.45 35.52
N LEU A 26 13.97 4.76 36.38
CA LEU A 26 15.02 3.81 36.78
C LEU A 26 14.62 3.04 38.05
N TYR A 27 14.75 1.70 38.03
CA TYR A 27 14.37 0.81 39.13
C TYR A 27 15.50 -0.15 39.48
N ALA A 28 15.62 -0.51 40.77
CA ALA A 28 16.51 -1.58 41.21
C ALA A 28 15.99 -2.95 40.73
N VAL A 29 16.91 -3.86 40.40
CA VAL A 29 16.61 -5.25 40.02
C VAL A 29 16.17 -6.02 41.27
N ASN A 30 14.94 -5.81 41.72
CA ASN A 30 14.32 -6.65 42.75
C ASN A 30 12.84 -6.93 42.45
N THR A 31 12.55 -7.23 41.18
CA THR A 31 11.24 -7.66 40.69
C THR A 31 11.31 -9.14 40.27
N PRO A 32 11.22 -10.10 41.22
CA PRO A 32 11.48 -11.52 40.97
C PRO A 32 10.59 -12.16 39.88
N ASP A 33 9.42 -11.59 39.60
CA ASP A 33 8.47 -12.11 38.59
C ASP A 33 8.42 -11.31 37.26
N ALA A 34 9.14 -10.18 37.17
CA ALA A 34 9.05 -9.31 36.00
C ALA A 34 10.07 -9.71 34.91
N LYS A 35 9.57 -9.98 33.70
CA LYS A 35 10.43 -10.28 32.56
C LYS A 35 11.08 -8.99 32.05
N ILE A 36 12.41 -8.92 32.14
CA ILE A 36 13.19 -7.78 31.67
C ILE A 36 13.47 -7.94 30.17
N LEU A 37 12.93 -7.03 29.35
CA LEU A 37 13.15 -6.99 27.91
C LEU A 37 14.58 -6.56 27.58
N GLY A 38 15.20 -7.20 26.58
CA GLY A 38 16.41 -6.66 25.98
C GLY A 38 16.11 -5.45 25.10
N CYS A 39 17.16 -4.76 24.64
CA CYS A 39 17.06 -3.68 23.67
C CYS A 39 18.26 -3.69 22.72
N ARG A 40 18.18 -2.93 21.62
CA ARG A 40 19.30 -2.74 20.70
C ARG A 40 19.23 -1.40 20.00
N PHE A 41 20.39 -0.87 19.61
CA PHE A 41 20.45 0.28 18.72
C PHE A 41 20.35 -0.15 17.26
N VAL A 42 19.52 0.56 16.49
CA VAL A 42 19.39 0.43 15.05
C VAL A 42 19.89 1.71 14.39
N TYR A 43 20.90 1.56 13.54
CA TYR A 43 21.57 2.66 12.85
C TYR A 43 21.12 2.74 11.40
N ARG A 44 20.81 3.95 10.93
CA ARG A 44 20.43 4.21 9.54
C ARG A 44 21.07 5.50 9.04
N ARG A 45 21.69 5.46 7.87
CA ARG A 45 22.12 6.68 7.17
C ARG A 45 20.93 7.27 6.42
N LYS A 46 20.64 8.55 6.62
CA LYS A 46 19.74 9.32 5.76
C LYS A 46 20.52 9.76 4.53
N LYS A 47 19.90 9.65 3.36
CA LYS A 47 20.47 10.09 2.08
C LYS A 47 19.52 11.07 1.40
N ASP A 48 20.05 12.00 0.61
CA ASP A 48 19.26 12.86 -0.29
C ASP A 48 18.88 12.14 -1.58
N GLU A 49 18.15 12.84 -2.47
CA GLU A 49 17.81 12.39 -3.81
C GLU A 49 19.02 12.04 -4.71
N HIS A 50 20.23 12.46 -4.34
CA HIS A 50 21.48 12.18 -5.07
C HIS A 50 22.33 11.08 -4.40
N GLY A 51 21.78 10.42 -3.37
CA GLY A 51 22.44 9.33 -2.66
C GLY A 51 23.55 9.75 -1.68
N ARG A 52 23.75 11.05 -1.44
CA ARG A 52 24.73 11.57 -0.49
C ARG A 52 24.18 11.47 0.92
N VAL A 53 25.04 11.15 1.90
CA VAL A 53 24.61 10.99 3.30
C VAL A 53 24.30 12.36 3.90
N THR A 54 23.03 12.61 4.17
CA THR A 54 22.53 13.87 4.78
C THR A 54 22.40 13.78 6.30
N GLY A 55 22.53 12.59 6.88
CA GLY A 55 22.53 12.43 8.33
C GLY A 55 22.60 11.00 8.81
N HIS A 56 22.72 10.83 10.12
CA HIS A 56 22.71 9.54 10.79
C HIS A 56 21.53 9.49 11.75
N LYS A 57 20.64 8.52 11.57
CA LYS A 57 19.50 8.24 12.45
C LYS A 57 19.85 7.03 13.31
N VAL A 58 19.71 7.18 14.61
CA VAL A 58 19.80 6.08 15.57
C VAL A 58 18.42 5.89 16.19
N ARG A 59 18.02 4.64 16.44
CA ARG A 59 16.80 4.28 17.15
C ARG A 59 17.14 3.26 18.22
N LEU A 60 16.69 3.49 19.45
CA LEU A 60 16.64 2.44 20.46
C LEU A 60 15.37 1.60 20.20
N VAL A 61 15.53 0.29 20.15
CA VAL A 61 14.44 -0.65 19.84
C VAL A 61 14.40 -1.72 20.94
N ALA A 62 13.26 -1.87 21.58
CA ALA A 62 13.00 -2.95 22.53
C ALA A 62 12.91 -4.30 21.81
N GLN A 63 13.40 -5.35 22.45
CA GLN A 63 13.34 -6.72 21.93
C GLN A 63 11.97 -7.36 22.22
N GLY A 64 10.89 -6.77 21.70
CA GLY A 64 9.53 -7.18 22.01
C GLY A 64 9.14 -8.57 21.49
N PHE A 65 9.97 -9.22 20.66
CA PHE A 65 9.79 -10.65 20.35
C PHE A 65 9.82 -11.53 21.61
N SER A 66 10.46 -11.06 22.69
CA SER A 66 10.50 -11.74 23.98
C SER A 66 9.24 -11.51 24.84
N GLN A 67 8.32 -10.60 24.46
CA GLN A 67 7.08 -10.34 25.20
C GLN A 67 6.08 -11.50 25.10
N ARG A 68 5.41 -11.78 26.22
CA ARG A 68 4.38 -12.82 26.43
C ARG A 68 2.96 -12.25 26.29
N PRO A 69 2.11 -12.82 25.40
CA PRO A 69 0.70 -12.46 25.34
C PRO A 69 -0.01 -12.70 26.68
N GLY A 70 -0.93 -11.82 27.05
CA GLY A 70 -1.73 -11.92 28.29
C GLY A 70 -1.00 -11.46 29.56
N VAL A 71 0.31 -11.23 29.48
CA VAL A 71 1.14 -10.73 30.60
C VAL A 71 1.77 -9.39 30.23
N ASP A 72 2.61 -9.37 29.19
CA ASP A 72 3.41 -8.20 28.81
C ASP A 72 2.68 -7.30 27.77
N PHE A 73 1.58 -7.80 27.21
CA PHE A 73 0.64 -7.07 26.37
C PHE A 73 -0.66 -7.88 26.22
N ARG A 74 -1.79 -7.20 26.00
CA ARG A 74 -3.07 -7.85 25.67
C ARG A 74 -3.36 -7.83 24.17
N ASP A 75 -3.42 -6.65 23.59
CA ASP A 75 -3.75 -6.43 22.18
C ASP A 75 -2.61 -5.76 21.42
N THR A 76 -2.41 -6.15 20.15
CA THR A 76 -1.33 -5.60 19.30
C THR A 76 -1.83 -4.95 18.01
N PHE A 77 -3.11 -5.13 17.67
CA PHE A 77 -3.62 -4.69 16.38
C PHE A 77 -3.57 -3.16 16.23
N ALA A 78 -2.88 -2.73 15.18
CA ALA A 78 -2.83 -1.35 14.70
C ALA A 78 -3.13 -1.34 13.19
N PRO A 79 -4.03 -0.47 12.72
CA PRO A 79 -4.34 -0.37 11.30
C PRO A 79 -3.16 0.25 10.53
N VAL A 80 -3.08 -0.09 9.25
CA VAL A 80 -2.13 0.49 8.29
C VAL A 80 -2.92 0.97 7.09
N ALA A 81 -2.66 2.22 6.65
CA ALA A 81 -3.37 2.79 5.52
C ALA A 81 -3.15 1.94 4.27
N LYS A 82 -4.25 1.58 3.59
CA LYS A 82 -4.17 0.86 2.33
C LYS A 82 -3.67 1.80 1.23
N PHE A 83 -2.86 1.27 0.30
CA PHE A 83 -2.48 2.00 -0.91
C PHE A 83 -3.70 2.45 -1.70
N THR A 84 -4.75 1.62 -1.77
CA THR A 84 -6.04 1.97 -2.38
C THR A 84 -6.64 3.24 -1.78
N SER A 85 -6.73 3.33 -0.46
CA SER A 85 -7.27 4.51 0.23
C SER A 85 -6.47 5.78 -0.03
N ILE A 86 -5.14 5.69 0.02
CA ILE A 86 -4.25 6.81 -0.30
C ILE A 86 -4.44 7.25 -1.76
N ARG A 87 -4.51 6.29 -2.69
CA ARG A 87 -4.76 6.55 -4.10
C ARG A 87 -6.13 7.19 -4.35
N VAL A 88 -7.18 6.75 -3.66
CA VAL A 88 -8.51 7.39 -3.70
C VAL A 88 -8.42 8.84 -3.25
N LEU A 89 -7.77 9.15 -2.12
CA LEU A 89 -7.59 10.52 -1.67
C LEU A 89 -6.80 11.39 -2.66
N LEU A 90 -5.74 10.84 -3.25
CA LEU A 90 -4.96 11.54 -4.28
C LEU A 90 -5.79 11.76 -5.56
N ALA A 91 -6.56 10.77 -6.01
CA ALA A 91 -7.46 10.91 -7.14
C ALA A 91 -8.54 11.97 -6.89
N LEU A 92 -9.13 12.01 -5.69
CA LEU A 92 -10.05 13.08 -5.27
C LEU A 92 -9.36 14.45 -5.25
N ALA A 93 -8.12 14.50 -4.76
CA ALA A 93 -7.32 15.73 -4.75
C ALA A 93 -7.08 16.26 -6.16
N ALA A 94 -6.73 15.39 -7.11
CA ALA A 94 -6.58 15.75 -8.52
C ALA A 94 -7.90 16.22 -9.12
N ARG A 95 -8.97 15.44 -8.91
CA ARG A 95 -10.32 15.69 -9.46
C ARG A 95 -10.88 17.04 -9.02
N LYS A 96 -10.65 17.42 -7.75
CA LYS A 96 -11.18 18.64 -7.14
C LYS A 96 -10.12 19.73 -6.96
N LYS A 97 -8.92 19.55 -7.52
CA LYS A 97 -7.78 20.49 -7.44
C LYS A 97 -7.46 20.91 -5.99
N MET A 98 -7.48 19.95 -5.06
CA MET A 98 -7.19 20.19 -3.65
C MET A 98 -5.68 20.32 -3.40
N LEU A 99 -5.35 21.02 -2.31
CA LEU A 99 -3.99 21.10 -1.80
C LEU A 99 -3.62 19.79 -1.11
N ILE A 100 -2.37 19.37 -1.29
CA ILE A 100 -1.83 18.16 -0.66
C ILE A 100 -0.58 18.57 0.12
N HIS A 101 -0.64 18.41 1.44
CA HIS A 101 0.46 18.72 2.34
C HIS A 101 0.85 17.50 3.15
N GLN A 102 2.08 17.50 3.67
CA GLN A 102 2.59 16.42 4.50
C GLN A 102 3.17 16.96 5.81
N ALA A 103 3.09 16.14 6.85
CA ALA A 103 3.89 16.30 8.06
C ALA A 103 4.32 14.92 8.59
N ASP A 104 5.38 14.89 9.39
CA ASP A 104 5.86 13.72 10.12
C ASP A 104 5.73 14.01 11.62
N VAL A 105 5.17 13.07 12.38
CA VAL A 105 5.08 13.19 13.84
C VAL A 105 6.42 12.84 14.47
N ASP A 106 6.93 13.73 15.31
CA ASP A 106 8.19 13.48 16.00
C ASP A 106 8.05 12.30 16.95
N LYS A 107 8.86 11.26 16.76
CA LYS A 107 8.97 10.12 17.70
C LYS A 107 7.62 9.46 18.06
N ALA A 108 6.65 9.41 17.12
CA ALA A 108 5.29 8.86 17.24
C ALA A 108 5.01 7.89 18.41
N TYR A 109 5.70 6.73 18.48
CA TYR A 109 5.44 5.74 19.53
C TYR A 109 5.67 6.24 20.96
N LEU A 110 6.60 7.17 21.18
CA LEU A 110 6.88 7.73 22.52
C LEU A 110 5.73 8.58 23.07
N HIS A 111 4.77 8.99 22.24
CA HIS A 111 3.57 9.69 22.72
C HIS A 111 2.52 8.73 23.28
N GLY A 112 2.67 7.43 23.05
CA GLY A 112 1.80 6.40 23.59
C GLY A 112 2.16 6.06 25.04
N SER A 113 1.18 6.10 25.94
CA SER A 113 1.34 5.59 27.31
C SER A 113 1.12 4.09 27.36
N LEU A 114 1.94 3.37 28.12
CA LEU A 114 1.75 1.94 28.35
C LEU A 114 0.82 1.73 29.55
N ASP A 115 -0.15 0.82 29.40
CA ASP A 115 -0.99 0.38 30.52
C ASP A 115 -0.32 -0.77 31.29
N GLU A 116 0.53 -1.56 30.61
CA GLU A 116 1.28 -2.67 31.21
C GLU A 116 2.59 -2.20 31.83
N GLU A 117 2.97 -2.79 32.97
CA GLU A 117 4.29 -2.59 33.55
C GLU A 117 5.35 -3.38 32.78
N LEU A 118 6.18 -2.67 32.03
CA LEU A 118 7.27 -3.25 31.25
C LEU A 118 8.62 -2.75 31.74
N TYR A 119 9.55 -3.69 31.87
CA TYR A 119 10.93 -3.42 32.26
C TYR A 119 11.88 -3.75 31.11
N MET A 120 12.91 -2.95 30.92
CA MET A 120 13.90 -3.09 29.86
C MET A 120 15.30 -2.98 30.44
N ARG A 121 16.24 -3.78 29.93
CA ARG A 121 17.65 -3.66 30.25
C ARG A 121 18.16 -2.29 29.82
N ILE A 122 19.12 -1.79 30.59
CA ILE A 122 19.86 -0.58 30.22
C ILE A 122 20.57 -0.85 28.89
N PRO A 123 20.48 0.07 27.91
CA PRO A 123 21.12 -0.12 26.61
C PRO A 123 22.63 -0.31 26.73
N GLU A 124 23.16 -1.27 25.98
CA GLU A 124 24.59 -1.55 25.89
C GLU A 124 25.38 -0.29 25.51
N GLY A 125 26.50 -0.04 26.20
CA GLY A 125 27.31 1.17 26.04
C GLY A 125 26.94 2.33 26.96
N ILE A 126 26.02 2.12 27.91
CA ILE A 126 25.70 3.06 29.01
C ILE A 126 26.09 2.40 30.33
N ASP A 127 27.39 2.30 30.57
CA ASP A 127 27.95 1.68 31.76
C ASP A 127 28.46 2.76 32.72
N SER A 128 27.69 3.02 33.77
CA SER A 128 28.16 3.76 34.94
C SER A 128 27.89 2.92 36.18
N GLY A 129 28.72 3.07 37.22
CA GLY A 129 28.51 2.36 38.49
C GLY A 129 27.13 2.62 39.11
N GLU A 130 26.51 3.75 38.78
CA GLU A 130 25.17 4.16 39.25
C GLU A 130 24.04 3.30 38.65
N TYR A 131 24.26 2.68 37.49
CA TYR A 131 23.27 1.89 36.75
C TYR A 131 23.42 0.38 36.97
N SER A 132 24.48 -0.03 37.67
CA SER A 132 24.72 -1.44 37.99
C SER A 132 23.55 -2.01 38.80
N GLY A 133 23.02 -3.15 38.37
CA GLY A 133 21.88 -3.80 39.02
C GLY A 133 20.56 -3.04 38.91
N LYS A 134 20.40 -2.14 37.92
CA LYS A 134 19.15 -1.42 37.65
C LYS A 134 18.55 -1.75 36.28
N VAL A 135 17.26 -1.48 36.13
CA VAL A 135 16.46 -1.63 34.91
C VAL A 135 15.63 -0.38 34.65
N LEU A 136 15.18 -0.22 33.41
CA LEU A 136 14.28 0.85 33.01
C LEU A 136 12.84 0.35 33.04
N LYS A 137 11.96 0.95 33.83
CA LYS A 137 10.51 0.80 33.69
C LYS A 137 10.04 1.72 32.58
N LEU A 138 9.33 1.19 31.60
CA LEU A 138 8.86 1.94 30.44
C LEU A 138 7.50 2.57 30.75
N ASP A 139 7.43 3.89 30.77
CA ASP A 139 6.19 4.65 30.95
C ASP A 139 5.51 4.96 29.60
N ARG A 140 6.30 4.94 28.52
CA ARG A 140 5.85 5.18 27.14
C ARG A 140 6.23 4.04 26.21
N ALA A 141 5.47 3.89 25.13
CA ALA A 141 5.72 2.88 24.14
C ALA A 141 7.00 3.16 23.33
N LEU A 142 7.78 2.11 23.08
CA LEU A 142 9.01 2.15 22.30
C LEU A 142 8.89 1.34 21.02
N TYR A 143 9.72 1.69 20.03
CA TYR A 143 9.92 0.85 18.86
C TYR A 143 10.28 -0.58 19.28
N GLY A 144 9.67 -1.57 18.64
CA GLY A 144 9.94 -2.98 18.88
C GLY A 144 9.04 -3.63 19.93
N LEU A 145 8.32 -2.85 20.75
CA LEU A 145 7.23 -3.40 21.57
C LEU A 145 6.07 -3.84 20.69
N LYS A 146 5.42 -4.95 21.05
CA LYS A 146 4.32 -5.54 20.30
C LYS A 146 3.07 -4.66 20.24
N GLN A 147 2.78 -3.88 21.30
CA GLN A 147 1.62 -3.00 21.39
C GLN A 147 1.88 -1.56 20.92
N ALA A 148 3.12 -1.17 20.61
CA ALA A 148 3.48 0.24 20.38
C ALA A 148 2.66 0.91 19.26
N GLY A 149 2.44 0.20 18.15
CA GLY A 149 1.64 0.71 17.04
C GLY A 149 0.18 0.97 17.44
N ARG A 150 -0.40 0.09 18.27
CA ARG A 150 -1.79 0.19 18.74
C ARG A 150 -1.96 1.38 19.67
N VAL A 151 -1.08 1.48 20.67
CA VAL A 151 -1.10 2.58 21.65
C VAL A 151 -0.98 3.93 20.94
N TRP A 152 -0.05 4.03 19.99
CA TRP A 152 0.09 5.25 19.19
C TRP A 152 -1.16 5.54 18.37
N ASN A 153 -1.70 4.55 17.65
CA ASN A 153 -2.91 4.75 16.83
C ASN A 153 -4.10 5.24 17.65
N HIS A 154 -4.31 4.69 18.86
CA HIS A 154 -5.36 5.16 19.76
C HIS A 154 -5.13 6.59 20.25
N ARG A 155 -3.87 6.95 20.55
CA ARG A 155 -3.51 8.30 21.01
C ARG A 155 -3.79 9.33 19.93
N ILE A 156 -3.31 9.12 18.70
CA ILE A 156 -3.52 10.07 17.60
C ILE A 156 -4.98 10.12 17.14
N ASP A 157 -5.72 9.01 17.21
CA ASP A 157 -7.16 9.00 16.92
C ASP A 157 -7.92 9.96 17.82
N ARG A 158 -7.65 9.90 19.13
CA ARG A 158 -8.29 10.78 20.12
C ARG A 158 -8.02 12.25 19.79
N THR A 159 -6.79 12.58 19.40
CA THR A 159 -6.41 13.96 19.05
C THR A 159 -7.07 14.42 17.76
N LEU A 160 -7.05 13.61 16.69
CA LEU A 160 -7.72 13.96 15.43
C LEU A 160 -9.23 14.15 15.63
N ARG A 161 -9.87 13.32 16.47
CA ARG A 161 -11.27 13.50 16.86
C ARG A 161 -11.52 14.82 17.59
N ARG A 162 -10.67 15.19 18.55
CA ARG A 162 -10.74 16.49 19.23
C ARG A 162 -10.57 17.67 18.25
N LEU A 163 -9.74 17.51 17.22
CA LEU A 163 -9.55 18.49 16.15
C LEU A 163 -10.72 18.51 15.14
N GLY A 164 -11.74 17.67 15.33
CA GLY A 164 -12.99 17.65 14.58
C GLY A 164 -13.02 16.66 13.41
N TYR A 165 -12.02 15.79 13.29
CA TYR A 165 -11.99 14.75 12.26
C TYR A 165 -12.69 13.47 12.72
N ARG A 166 -13.33 12.78 11.78
CA ARG A 166 -13.95 11.47 12.01
C ARG A 166 -13.18 10.42 11.24
N ARG A 167 -12.84 9.32 11.92
CA ARG A 167 -12.22 8.15 11.30
C ARG A 167 -13.24 7.44 10.41
N THR A 168 -12.83 7.04 9.21
CA THR A 168 -13.64 6.19 8.33
C THR A 168 -13.69 4.76 8.85
N VAL A 169 -14.83 4.09 8.70
CA VAL A 169 -15.02 2.68 9.06
C VAL A 169 -14.32 1.79 8.05
N SER A 170 -14.36 2.17 6.77
CA SER A 170 -13.77 1.39 5.67
C SER A 170 -12.24 1.27 5.79
N ASP A 171 -11.55 2.32 6.23
CA ASP A 171 -10.12 2.31 6.53
C ASP A 171 -9.82 3.15 7.78
N ALA A 172 -9.42 2.51 8.88
CA ALA A 172 -9.17 3.19 10.15
C ALA A 172 -7.98 4.18 10.15
N CYS A 173 -7.23 4.27 9.04
CA CYS A 173 -6.17 5.23 8.84
C CYS A 173 -6.61 6.48 8.04
N ILE A 174 -7.85 6.52 7.55
CA ILE A 174 -8.39 7.67 6.83
C ILE A 174 -9.37 8.43 7.72
N TYR A 175 -9.28 9.76 7.64
CA TYR A 175 -10.08 10.68 8.42
C TYR A 175 -10.73 11.71 7.51
N SER A 176 -11.98 12.04 7.78
CA SER A 176 -12.72 13.09 7.08
C SER A 176 -13.29 14.13 8.06
N ARG A 177 -13.32 15.38 7.63
CA ARG A 177 -13.97 16.48 8.34
C ARG A 177 -14.73 17.33 7.33
N ARG A 178 -15.98 17.67 7.63
CA ARG A 178 -16.77 18.62 6.85
C ARG A 178 -16.82 19.96 7.58
N ALA A 179 -16.37 21.02 6.92
CA ALA A 179 -16.41 22.38 7.45
C ALA A 179 -16.59 23.39 6.31
N GLY A 180 -17.39 24.43 6.53
CA GLY A 180 -17.68 25.43 5.48
C GLY A 180 -18.27 24.82 4.21
N GLY A 181 -19.05 23.73 4.34
CA GLY A 181 -19.66 23.04 3.20
C GLY A 181 -18.72 22.12 2.40
N VAL A 182 -17.41 22.13 2.68
CA VAL A 182 -16.41 21.32 1.97
C VAL A 182 -15.82 20.23 2.86
N HIS A 183 -15.20 19.23 2.23
CA HIS A 183 -14.55 18.11 2.92
C HIS A 183 -13.03 18.28 2.97
N HIS A 184 -12.45 17.86 4.08
CA HIS A 184 -11.02 17.82 4.36
C HIS A 184 -10.64 16.43 4.82
N TYR A 185 -9.49 15.93 4.37
CA TYR A 185 -9.08 14.56 4.61
C TYR A 185 -7.67 14.46 5.18
N ILE A 186 -7.45 13.42 5.98
CA ILE A 186 -6.13 13.05 6.48
C ILE A 186 -5.94 11.55 6.25
N ALA A 187 -4.83 11.17 5.60
CA ALA A 187 -4.32 9.82 5.63
C ALA A 187 -3.22 9.72 6.68
N LEU A 188 -3.34 8.78 7.59
CA LEU A 188 -2.37 8.49 8.64
C LEU A 188 -1.65 7.17 8.32
N TYR A 189 -0.34 7.22 8.12
CA TYR A 189 0.49 6.02 8.03
C TYR A 189 1.56 6.07 9.12
N VAL A 190 1.27 5.45 10.27
CA VAL A 190 2.16 5.45 11.44
C VAL A 190 2.55 6.89 11.84
N ASP A 191 3.75 7.36 11.51
CA ASP A 191 4.28 8.70 11.77
C ASP A 191 4.00 9.72 10.65
N ASP A 192 3.76 9.25 9.41
CA ASP A 192 3.46 10.08 8.25
C ASP A 192 1.98 10.53 8.21
N LEU A 193 1.75 11.81 8.00
CA LEU A 193 0.43 12.43 7.81
C LEU A 193 0.35 13.10 6.45
N LEU A 194 -0.64 12.70 5.65
CA LEU A 194 -0.98 13.33 4.38
C LEU A 194 -2.30 14.09 4.53
N PHE A 195 -2.27 15.40 4.36
CA PHE A 195 -3.43 16.29 4.43
C PHE A 195 -3.91 16.61 3.03
N VAL A 196 -5.19 16.37 2.75
CA VAL A 196 -5.83 16.70 1.47
C VAL A 196 -7.00 17.62 1.74
N SER A 197 -6.95 18.87 1.26
CA SER A 197 -7.94 19.89 1.60
C SER A 197 -8.02 20.98 0.52
N PRO A 198 -9.21 21.55 0.24
CA PRO A 198 -9.33 22.74 -0.59
C PRO A 198 -8.88 24.03 0.14
N SER A 199 -8.70 23.99 1.47
CA SER A 199 -8.33 25.14 2.29
C SER A 199 -6.97 24.93 2.95
N LEU A 200 -6.02 25.84 2.66
CA LEU A 200 -4.73 25.89 3.36
C LEU A 200 -4.90 26.27 4.83
N GLY A 201 -5.87 27.14 5.15
CA GLY A 201 -6.16 27.54 6.53
C GLY A 201 -6.54 26.34 7.41
N GLU A 202 -7.32 25.40 6.86
CA GLU A 202 -7.65 24.16 7.57
C GLU A 202 -6.43 23.26 7.79
N ILE A 203 -5.56 23.13 6.77
CA ILE A 203 -4.30 22.37 6.88
C ILE A 203 -3.43 22.97 7.99
N THR A 204 -3.27 24.29 8.01
CA THR A 204 -2.49 24.99 9.03
C THR A 204 -3.09 24.81 10.42
N ARG A 205 -4.42 24.89 10.55
CA ARG A 205 -5.14 24.69 11.82
C ARG A 205 -4.87 23.31 12.41
N VAL A 206 -5.06 22.24 11.62
CA VAL A 206 -4.86 20.88 12.13
C VAL A 206 -3.39 20.60 12.42
N LYS A 207 -2.47 21.12 11.60
CA LYS A 207 -1.03 21.04 11.87
C LYS A 207 -0.63 21.75 13.15
N ALA A 208 -1.20 22.92 13.43
CA ALA A 208 -0.92 23.64 14.68
C ALA A 208 -1.34 22.83 15.91
N GLY A 209 -2.55 22.25 15.91
CA GLY A 209 -3.01 21.39 17.00
C GLY A 209 -2.18 20.12 17.18
N LEU A 210 -1.72 19.50 16.09
CA LEU A 210 -0.82 18.35 16.15
C LEU A 210 0.59 18.73 16.63
N LYS A 211 1.08 19.92 16.22
CA LYS A 211 2.38 20.44 16.64
C LYS A 211 2.40 20.75 18.14
N GLU A 212 1.31 21.31 18.66
CA GLU A 212 1.14 21.58 20.09
C GLU A 212 1.15 20.29 20.92
N GLU A 213 0.44 19.25 20.46
CA GLU A 213 0.30 18.00 21.21
C GLU A 213 1.53 17.07 21.12
N TYR A 214 2.18 16.98 19.95
CA TYR A 214 3.23 15.97 19.70
C TYR A 214 4.58 16.57 19.27
N GLY A 215 4.59 17.78 18.75
CA GLY A 215 5.64 18.19 17.84
C GLY A 215 5.51 17.48 16.48
N ILE A 216 5.57 18.27 15.41
CA ILE A 216 5.58 17.73 14.04
C ILE A 216 6.65 18.43 13.23
N LYS A 217 7.23 17.68 12.31
CA LYS A 217 8.01 18.23 11.21
C LYS A 217 7.08 18.53 10.04
N ASP A 218 6.79 19.80 9.82
CA ASP A 218 6.05 20.23 8.63
C ASP A 218 6.93 20.06 7.38
N LEU A 219 6.45 19.29 6.41
CA LEU A 219 7.15 19.02 5.15
C LEU A 219 6.61 19.88 3.99
N GLY A 220 5.64 20.76 4.25
CA GLY A 220 5.03 21.62 3.25
C GLY A 220 4.13 20.84 2.29
N ALA A 221 4.15 21.24 1.02
CA ALA A 221 3.45 20.53 -0.05
C ALA A 221 4.03 19.11 -0.21
N ALA A 222 3.16 18.12 -0.37
CA ALA A 222 3.57 16.73 -0.41
C ALA A 222 4.37 16.43 -1.68
N LYS A 223 5.63 16.00 -1.50
CA LYS A 223 6.50 15.54 -2.59
C LYS A 223 6.65 14.02 -2.61
N PHE A 224 6.43 13.37 -1.46
CA PHE A 224 6.56 11.93 -1.31
C PHE A 224 5.50 11.40 -0.33
N ILE A 225 5.01 10.18 -0.54
CA ILE A 225 4.23 9.43 0.44
C ILE A 225 4.60 7.94 0.30
N LEU A 226 5.01 7.29 1.40
CA LEU A 226 5.36 5.87 1.39
C LEU A 226 6.35 5.45 0.29
N GLY A 227 7.32 6.30 -0.05
CA GLY A 227 8.29 6.07 -1.12
C GLY A 227 7.79 6.31 -2.54
N ILE A 228 6.56 6.82 -2.70
CA ILE A 228 5.98 7.27 -3.98
C ILE A 228 6.17 8.77 -4.10
N GLN A 229 6.78 9.22 -5.19
CA GLN A 229 6.89 10.64 -5.57
C GLN A 229 5.52 11.17 -6.01
N ILE A 230 5.15 12.35 -5.52
CA ILE A 230 3.94 13.06 -5.92
C ILE A 230 4.36 14.32 -6.69
N HIS A 231 3.89 14.44 -7.92
CA HIS A 231 4.04 15.64 -8.73
C HIS A 231 2.66 16.24 -9.00
N GLN A 232 2.32 17.30 -8.27
CA GLN A 232 1.13 18.09 -8.54
C GLN A 232 1.43 19.15 -9.60
N ARG A 233 0.70 19.10 -10.72
CA ARG A 233 0.83 20.05 -11.82
C ARG A 233 -0.11 21.23 -11.63
N SER A 234 0.18 22.33 -12.33
CA SER A 234 -0.62 23.58 -12.22
C SER A 234 -2.06 23.45 -12.70
N ASP A 235 -2.34 22.51 -13.60
CA ASP A 235 -3.71 22.25 -14.05
C ASP A 235 -4.55 21.51 -12.99
N GLY A 236 -3.89 21.01 -11.93
CA GLY A 236 -4.46 20.22 -10.86
C GLY A 236 -4.22 18.72 -11.00
N SER A 237 -3.67 18.24 -12.12
CA SER A 237 -3.35 16.82 -12.30
C SER A 237 -2.24 16.37 -11.35
N LEU A 238 -2.28 15.09 -10.97
CA LEU A 238 -1.26 14.46 -10.15
C LEU A 238 -0.58 13.37 -10.94
N PHE A 239 0.74 13.28 -10.79
CA PHE A 239 1.53 12.18 -11.32
C PHE A 239 2.29 11.51 -10.18
N LEU A 240 2.11 10.20 -10.03
CA LEU A 240 2.71 9.38 -9.00
C LEU A 240 3.83 8.52 -9.60
N SER A 241 5.02 8.61 -9.04
CA SER A 241 6.22 7.94 -9.59
C SER A 241 6.96 7.13 -8.52
N GLN A 242 7.54 6.00 -8.94
CA GLN A 242 8.53 5.25 -8.15
C GLN A 242 9.87 5.16 -8.89
N ARG A 243 10.19 6.13 -9.76
CA ARG A 243 11.40 6.13 -10.61
C ARG A 243 12.67 5.83 -9.82
N ALA A 244 12.98 6.61 -8.79
CA ALA A 244 14.20 6.45 -8.00
C ALA A 244 14.30 5.07 -7.34
N TYR A 245 13.17 4.51 -6.91
CA TYR A 245 13.10 3.15 -6.40
C TYR A 245 13.38 2.11 -7.49
N LEU A 246 12.79 2.27 -8.67
CA LEU A 246 12.98 1.37 -9.81
C LEU A 246 14.42 1.41 -10.33
N GLU A 247 15.08 2.57 -10.33
CA GLU A 247 16.51 2.70 -10.64
C GLU A 247 17.39 1.89 -9.68
N ASP A 248 17.13 1.97 -8.37
CA ASP A 248 17.81 1.14 -7.36
C ASP A 248 17.55 -0.36 -7.57
N VAL A 249 16.31 -0.73 -7.90
CA VAL A 249 15.95 -2.13 -8.21
C VAL A 249 16.73 -2.64 -9.43
N LEU A 250 16.82 -1.85 -10.51
CA LEU A 250 17.60 -2.22 -11.70
C LEU A 250 19.09 -2.35 -11.37
N LEU A 251 19.67 -1.39 -10.65
CA LEU A 251 21.07 -1.42 -10.24
C LEU A 251 21.39 -2.67 -9.40
N ARG A 252 20.45 -3.10 -8.56
CA ARG A 252 20.65 -4.22 -7.63
C ARG A 252 20.41 -5.59 -8.28
N LEU A 253 19.48 -5.70 -9.22
CA LEU A 253 19.06 -7.00 -9.78
C LEU A 253 19.61 -7.27 -11.18
N ASP A 254 19.82 -6.23 -11.99
CA ASP A 254 20.28 -6.28 -13.37
C ASP A 254 21.20 -5.08 -13.73
N PRO A 255 22.34 -4.89 -13.00
CA PRO A 255 23.22 -3.72 -13.13
C PRO A 255 23.82 -3.53 -14.52
N ASN A 256 24.06 -4.63 -15.23
CA ASN A 256 24.67 -4.63 -16.55
C ASN A 256 23.62 -4.73 -17.68
N GLY A 257 22.33 -4.77 -17.34
CA GLY A 257 21.26 -4.90 -18.31
C GLY A 257 21.10 -3.63 -19.14
N ARG A 258 21.15 -3.78 -20.47
CA ARG A 258 20.95 -2.68 -21.44
C ARG A 258 19.69 -2.83 -22.28
N ARG A 259 19.11 -4.03 -22.31
CA ARG A 259 17.94 -4.35 -23.14
C ARG A 259 16.68 -3.75 -22.53
N THR A 260 15.78 -3.30 -23.40
CA THR A 260 14.41 -2.91 -23.05
C THR A 260 13.41 -3.89 -23.64
N ALA A 261 12.20 -3.91 -23.09
CA ALA A 261 11.11 -4.74 -23.54
C ALA A 261 9.83 -3.89 -23.66
N PRO A 262 8.98 -4.09 -24.68
CA PRO A 262 7.71 -3.35 -24.79
C PRO A 262 6.63 -3.84 -23.81
N THR A 263 6.76 -5.08 -23.31
CA THR A 263 5.82 -5.71 -22.39
C THR A 263 6.55 -6.37 -21.22
N PRO A 264 5.95 -6.41 -20.02
CA PRO A 264 6.56 -7.02 -18.83
C PRO A 264 6.71 -8.54 -18.92
N MET A 265 5.90 -9.19 -19.76
CA MET A 265 5.90 -10.64 -19.99
C MET A 265 5.73 -10.91 -21.49
N VAL A 266 6.24 -12.06 -21.95
CA VAL A 266 6.04 -12.47 -23.35
C VAL A 266 4.56 -12.82 -23.55
N PRO A 267 3.91 -12.36 -24.65
CA PRO A 267 2.50 -12.65 -24.87
C PRO A 267 2.23 -14.15 -24.92
N ASN A 268 1.11 -14.58 -24.32
CA ASN A 268 0.70 -15.98 -24.20
C ASN A 268 1.72 -16.92 -23.55
N GLN A 269 2.73 -16.39 -22.85
CA GLN A 269 3.73 -17.23 -22.19
C GLN A 269 3.12 -17.92 -20.97
N GLN A 270 3.26 -19.25 -20.91
CA GLN A 270 2.92 -20.04 -19.74
C GLN A 270 4.20 -20.48 -19.03
N LEU A 271 4.37 -20.09 -17.78
CA LEU A 271 5.46 -20.60 -16.93
C LEU A 271 5.00 -21.88 -16.25
N VAL A 272 5.78 -22.95 -16.43
CA VAL A 272 5.54 -24.25 -15.80
C VAL A 272 6.39 -24.40 -14.54
N PRO A 273 5.94 -25.13 -13.52
CA PRO A 273 6.76 -25.44 -12.36
C PRO A 273 8.07 -26.11 -12.78
N ALA A 274 9.13 -25.80 -12.04
CA ALA A 274 10.38 -26.54 -12.19
C ALA A 274 10.16 -28.03 -11.86
N PRO A 275 10.96 -28.95 -12.45
CA PRO A 275 10.94 -30.38 -12.14
C PRO A 275 10.96 -30.68 -10.63
N ASP A 276 10.39 -31.82 -10.23
CA ASP A 276 10.26 -32.15 -8.80
C ASP A 276 11.59 -32.39 -8.08
N ASP A 277 12.59 -32.84 -8.82
CA ASP A 277 13.98 -33.02 -8.41
C ASP A 277 14.79 -31.71 -8.43
N HIS A 278 14.26 -30.62 -9.00
CA HIS A 278 14.93 -29.32 -8.96
C HIS A 278 14.87 -28.70 -7.56
N VAL A 279 16.04 -28.41 -7.00
CA VAL A 279 16.17 -27.69 -5.73
C VAL A 279 17.02 -26.43 -5.98
N PRO A 280 16.42 -25.22 -5.92
CA PRO A 280 17.18 -24.00 -6.10
C PRO A 280 18.14 -23.80 -4.92
N THR A 281 19.34 -23.30 -5.21
CA THR A 281 20.26 -22.90 -4.14
C THR A 281 19.62 -21.83 -3.25
N PRO A 282 19.93 -21.79 -1.94
CA PRO A 282 19.39 -20.78 -1.04
C PRO A 282 19.57 -19.34 -1.54
N ASP A 283 20.72 -19.05 -2.16
CA ASP A 283 21.02 -17.72 -2.69
C ASP A 283 20.26 -17.40 -3.98
N PHE A 284 20.10 -18.37 -4.89
CA PHE A 284 19.27 -18.19 -6.08
C PHE A 284 17.82 -17.91 -5.70
N ARG A 285 17.26 -18.73 -4.79
CA ARG A 285 15.90 -18.52 -4.28
C ARG A 285 15.77 -17.17 -3.58
N ARG A 286 16.74 -16.77 -2.75
CA ARG A 286 16.76 -15.45 -2.08
C ARG A 286 16.75 -14.31 -3.11
N ARG A 287 17.59 -14.39 -4.14
CA ARG A 287 17.65 -13.38 -5.23
C ARG A 287 16.34 -13.31 -6.01
N TYR A 288 15.73 -14.45 -6.32
CA TYR A 288 14.42 -14.53 -6.96
C TYR A 288 13.33 -13.85 -6.12
N LEU A 289 13.23 -14.22 -4.83
CA LEU A 289 12.27 -13.63 -3.90
C LEU A 289 12.48 -12.12 -3.72
N GLN A 290 13.73 -11.67 -3.67
CA GLN A 290 14.06 -10.24 -3.63
C GLN A 290 13.57 -9.52 -4.88
N ALA A 291 13.71 -10.13 -6.06
CA ALA A 291 13.23 -9.56 -7.30
C ALA A 291 11.70 -9.47 -7.33
N VAL A 292 11.00 -10.58 -7.05
CA VAL A 292 9.52 -10.60 -7.02
C VAL A 292 8.98 -9.61 -5.99
N GLY A 293 9.56 -9.56 -4.79
CA GLY A 293 9.16 -8.60 -3.75
C GLY A 293 9.40 -7.14 -4.17
N SER A 294 10.48 -6.87 -4.90
CA SER A 294 10.76 -5.51 -5.38
C SER A 294 9.79 -5.08 -6.47
N LEU A 295 9.48 -5.97 -7.42
CA LEU A 295 8.46 -5.75 -8.44
C LEU A 295 7.08 -5.57 -7.83
N MET A 296 6.75 -6.35 -6.80
CA MET A 296 5.48 -6.26 -6.08
C MET A 296 5.30 -4.89 -5.41
N TYR A 297 6.33 -4.33 -4.78
CA TYR A 297 6.21 -2.99 -4.17
C TYR A 297 6.05 -1.88 -5.21
N ALA A 298 6.73 -1.95 -6.36
CA ALA A 298 6.48 -1.04 -7.47
C ALA A 298 5.04 -1.18 -8.00
N MET A 299 4.59 -2.43 -8.14
CA MET A 299 3.25 -2.77 -8.60
C MET A 299 2.17 -2.21 -7.69
N LEU A 300 2.29 -2.38 -6.37
CA LEU A 300 1.31 -1.91 -5.38
C LEU A 300 1.19 -0.39 -5.29
N GLY A 301 2.28 0.33 -5.56
CA GLY A 301 2.33 1.78 -5.47
C GLY A 301 1.80 2.48 -6.72
N THR A 302 2.47 2.27 -7.86
CA THR A 302 2.23 3.08 -9.09
C THR A 302 2.21 2.28 -10.39
N ARG A 303 2.72 1.04 -10.39
CA ARG A 303 2.94 0.23 -11.60
C ARG A 303 1.92 -0.91 -11.73
N VAL A 304 0.63 -0.56 -11.82
CA VAL A 304 -0.47 -1.52 -12.03
C VAL A 304 -0.26 -2.42 -13.25
N ASP A 305 0.48 -1.92 -14.24
CA ASP A 305 0.91 -2.64 -15.44
C ASP A 305 1.86 -3.83 -15.17
N LEU A 306 2.35 -3.99 -13.93
CA LEU A 306 3.11 -5.15 -13.47
C LEU A 306 2.26 -6.20 -12.73
N ALA A 307 0.97 -5.96 -12.48
CA ALA A 307 0.12 -6.82 -11.66
C ALA A 307 0.11 -8.28 -12.11
N HIS A 308 -0.12 -8.51 -13.40
CA HIS A 308 -0.17 -9.86 -13.97
C HIS A 308 1.18 -10.59 -13.85
N VAL A 309 2.28 -9.97 -14.30
CA VAL A 309 3.60 -10.62 -14.27
C VAL A 309 4.06 -10.94 -12.85
N VAL A 310 3.80 -10.06 -11.88
CA VAL A 310 4.12 -10.31 -10.47
C VAL A 310 3.30 -11.48 -9.93
N GLY A 311 2.00 -11.53 -10.27
CA GLY A 311 1.12 -12.63 -9.90
C GLY A 311 1.54 -13.98 -10.47
N VAL A 312 2.10 -14.01 -11.69
CA VAL A 312 2.65 -15.23 -12.30
C VAL A 312 3.96 -15.63 -11.62
N LEU A 313 4.94 -14.71 -11.51
CA LEU A 313 6.23 -14.98 -10.88
C LEU A 313 6.08 -15.45 -9.42
N GLY A 314 5.16 -14.86 -8.67
CA GLY A 314 4.90 -15.25 -7.28
C GLY A 314 4.55 -16.74 -7.09
N ARG A 315 3.97 -17.39 -8.10
CA ARG A 315 3.59 -18.82 -8.04
C ARG A 315 4.78 -19.75 -7.93
N HIS A 316 5.94 -19.30 -8.40
CA HIS A 316 7.16 -20.10 -8.48
C HIS A 316 8.16 -19.75 -7.35
N ALA A 317 7.75 -18.93 -6.38
CA ALA A 317 8.57 -18.49 -5.25
C ALA A 317 9.14 -19.64 -4.37
N ALA A 318 8.46 -20.79 -4.34
CA ALA A 318 8.92 -21.95 -3.60
C ALA A 318 10.14 -22.62 -4.27
N ARG A 319 10.05 -22.83 -5.59
CA ARG A 319 11.02 -23.60 -6.38
C ARG A 319 11.30 -22.90 -7.74
N PRO A 320 11.93 -21.71 -7.76
CA PRO A 320 12.25 -21.02 -9.00
C PRO A 320 13.40 -21.71 -9.75
N ASP A 321 13.45 -21.56 -11.07
CA ASP A 321 14.53 -22.01 -11.96
C ASP A 321 14.97 -20.89 -12.94
N ASN A 322 15.84 -21.24 -13.89
CA ASN A 322 16.35 -20.28 -14.88
C ASN A 322 15.28 -19.73 -15.84
N THR A 323 14.23 -20.49 -16.15
CA THR A 323 13.10 -20.03 -16.97
C THR A 323 12.32 -18.95 -16.21
N HIS A 324 12.10 -19.16 -14.91
CA HIS A 324 11.47 -18.16 -14.05
C HIS A 324 12.34 -16.91 -13.89
N TRP A 325 13.66 -17.06 -13.78
CA TRP A 325 14.58 -15.92 -13.73
C TRP A 325 14.62 -15.15 -15.06
N ALA A 326 14.55 -15.82 -16.20
CA ALA A 326 14.44 -15.17 -17.50
C ALA A 326 13.18 -14.29 -17.59
N ALA A 327 12.05 -14.74 -17.03
CA ALA A 327 10.83 -13.94 -16.93
C ALA A 327 10.99 -12.72 -16.00
N VAL A 328 11.72 -12.85 -14.88
CA VAL A 328 12.10 -11.70 -14.04
C VAL A 328 12.92 -10.69 -14.85
N LEU A 329 13.94 -11.14 -15.59
CA LEU A 329 14.76 -10.27 -16.42
C LEU A 329 13.93 -9.55 -17.49
N ARG A 330 12.94 -10.22 -18.10
CA ARG A 330 11.99 -9.59 -19.04
C ARG A 330 11.21 -8.45 -18.38
N ALA A 331 10.70 -8.65 -17.16
CA ALA A 331 10.02 -7.58 -16.41
C ALA A 331 10.95 -6.40 -16.08
N LEU A 332 12.21 -6.67 -15.73
CA LEU A 332 13.21 -5.62 -15.50
C LEU A 332 13.57 -4.86 -16.79
N GLN A 333 13.65 -5.54 -17.94
CA GLN A 333 13.82 -4.90 -19.24
C GLN A 333 12.65 -3.98 -19.59
N TYR A 334 11.42 -4.38 -19.25
CA TYR A 334 10.26 -3.53 -19.43
C TYR A 334 10.34 -2.28 -18.55
N ILE A 335 10.63 -2.45 -17.25
CA ILE A 335 10.84 -1.34 -16.32
C ILE A 335 11.89 -0.36 -16.84
N ARG A 336 13.01 -0.86 -17.36
CA ARG A 336 14.08 -0.02 -17.94
C ARG A 336 13.58 0.83 -19.10
N GLY A 337 12.73 0.29 -19.96
CA GLY A 337 12.10 1.03 -21.06
C GLY A 337 11.01 2.01 -20.61
N THR A 338 10.54 1.90 -19.37
CA THR A 338 9.42 2.68 -18.82
C THR A 338 9.73 3.27 -17.45
N LEU A 339 10.98 3.68 -17.18
CA LEU A 339 11.38 4.26 -15.88
C LEU A 339 10.60 5.54 -15.55
N ASP A 340 10.24 6.26 -16.60
CA ASP A 340 9.56 7.55 -16.57
C ASP A 340 8.04 7.37 -16.41
N TYR A 341 7.55 6.13 -16.37
CA TYR A 341 6.13 5.84 -16.30
C TYR A 341 5.65 5.81 -14.85
N GLY A 342 4.47 6.36 -14.66
CA GLY A 342 3.82 6.49 -13.37
C GLY A 342 2.32 6.68 -13.53
N LEU A 343 1.62 6.70 -12.41
CA LEU A 343 0.17 6.77 -12.37
C LEU A 343 -0.31 8.22 -12.41
N GLU A 344 -1.14 8.55 -13.39
CA GLU A 344 -1.68 9.89 -13.60
C GLU A 344 -3.15 9.97 -13.17
N TYR A 345 -3.48 10.99 -12.38
CA TYR A 345 -4.85 11.39 -12.10
C TYR A 345 -5.10 12.78 -12.66
N THR A 346 -6.24 12.96 -13.30
CA THR A 346 -6.55 14.19 -14.03
C THR A 346 -7.74 14.94 -13.41
N PRO A 347 -7.72 16.28 -13.48
CA PRO A 347 -8.88 17.07 -13.10
C PRO A 347 -9.99 16.84 -14.12
N ASP A 348 -11.22 16.95 -13.65
CA ASP A 348 -12.41 16.98 -14.49
C ASP A 348 -13.42 17.85 -13.74
N SER A 349 -14.28 18.56 -14.46
CA SER A 349 -15.29 19.47 -13.91
C SER A 349 -16.67 18.84 -13.78
N SER A 350 -16.92 17.69 -14.43
CA SER A 350 -18.19 16.98 -14.34
C SER A 350 -18.47 16.49 -12.91
N PRO A 351 -19.73 16.25 -12.52
CA PRO A 351 -20.04 15.64 -11.22
C PRO A 351 -19.31 14.31 -11.03
N LEU A 352 -18.77 14.08 -9.83
CA LEU A 352 -18.12 12.80 -9.52
C LEU A 352 -19.20 11.78 -9.19
N ARG A 353 -19.52 10.89 -10.14
CA ARG A 353 -20.60 9.89 -10.01
C ARG A 353 -20.14 8.54 -9.45
N GLY A 354 -18.86 8.38 -9.12
CA GLY A 354 -18.28 7.14 -8.60
C GLY A 354 -16.95 6.80 -9.27
N PHE A 355 -16.69 5.50 -9.40
CA PHE A 355 -15.53 4.92 -10.07
C PHE A 355 -15.98 4.04 -11.24
N GLU A 356 -15.07 3.75 -12.16
CA GLU A 356 -15.26 2.73 -13.19
C GLU A 356 -14.68 1.40 -12.69
N ALA A 357 -15.40 0.28 -12.85
CA ALA A 357 -14.99 -1.02 -12.35
C ALA A 357 -15.02 -2.08 -13.44
N TYR A 358 -13.94 -2.84 -13.59
CA TYR A 358 -13.79 -3.89 -14.59
C TYR A 358 -13.38 -5.19 -13.92
N SER A 359 -13.95 -6.31 -14.35
CA SER A 359 -13.64 -7.66 -13.89
C SER A 359 -13.45 -8.58 -15.10
N ASP A 360 -12.37 -9.35 -15.08
CA ASP A 360 -12.09 -10.39 -16.06
C ASP A 360 -11.34 -11.55 -15.37
N PRO A 361 -11.58 -12.80 -15.79
CA PRO A 361 -10.72 -13.94 -15.56
C PRO A 361 -10.18 -14.58 -16.84
N ASP A 362 -8.94 -15.03 -16.80
CA ASP A 362 -8.35 -15.91 -17.80
C ASP A 362 -8.58 -17.37 -17.42
N TRP A 363 -9.57 -18.03 -18.05
CA TRP A 363 -10.04 -19.37 -17.69
C TRP A 363 -8.98 -20.45 -17.95
N GLY A 364 -8.71 -21.28 -16.93
CA GLY A 364 -7.77 -22.40 -17.06
C GLY A 364 -6.31 -21.98 -17.26
N ALA A 365 -5.99 -20.70 -17.08
CA ALA A 365 -4.67 -20.12 -17.42
C ALA A 365 -3.47 -20.72 -16.67
N CYS A 366 -3.68 -21.38 -15.52
CA CYS A 366 -2.60 -22.04 -14.79
C CYS A 366 -2.40 -23.48 -15.30
N PRO A 367 -1.26 -23.80 -15.97
CA PRO A 367 -1.06 -25.11 -16.60
C PRO A 367 -1.07 -26.27 -15.61
N THR A 368 -0.65 -26.04 -14.37
CA THR A 368 -0.48 -27.10 -13.36
C THR A 368 -1.77 -27.40 -12.60
N THR A 369 -2.58 -26.37 -12.37
CA THR A 369 -3.77 -26.51 -11.50
C THR A 369 -5.07 -26.40 -12.27
N SER A 370 -5.02 -26.02 -13.55
CA SER A 370 -6.17 -25.65 -14.38
C SER A 370 -7.06 -24.55 -13.77
N ARG A 371 -6.53 -23.80 -12.79
CA ARG A 371 -7.23 -22.69 -12.15
C ARG A 371 -7.06 -21.43 -12.98
N SER A 372 -8.13 -20.66 -13.06
CA SER A 372 -8.15 -19.38 -13.79
C SER A 372 -7.39 -18.29 -13.03
N THR A 373 -6.86 -17.30 -13.75
CA THR A 373 -6.36 -16.07 -13.13
C THR A 373 -7.47 -15.03 -13.19
N MET A 374 -8.03 -14.62 -12.05
CA MET A 374 -9.03 -13.55 -11.99
C MET A 374 -8.38 -12.22 -11.60
N GLY A 375 -8.92 -11.13 -12.12
CA GLY A 375 -8.44 -9.79 -11.83
C GLY A 375 -9.54 -8.75 -11.91
N TYR A 376 -9.23 -7.58 -11.40
CA TYR A 376 -10.08 -6.41 -11.53
C TYR A 376 -9.22 -5.16 -11.63
N VAL A 377 -9.80 -4.07 -12.15
CA VAL A 377 -9.23 -2.73 -12.05
C VAL A 377 -10.34 -1.71 -11.83
N PHE A 378 -10.10 -0.77 -10.91
CA PHE A 378 -11.01 0.31 -10.55
C PHE A 378 -10.35 1.65 -10.88
N LEU A 379 -11.03 2.50 -11.65
CA LEU A 379 -10.53 3.81 -12.04
C LEU A 379 -11.29 4.93 -11.34
N LEU A 380 -10.56 5.94 -10.90
CA LEU A 380 -11.09 7.19 -10.37
C LEU A 380 -10.21 8.34 -10.89
N ALA A 381 -10.83 9.42 -11.37
CA ALA A 381 -10.10 10.55 -11.98
C ALA A 381 -9.17 10.14 -13.15
N ASN A 382 -9.63 9.21 -14.00
CA ASN A 382 -8.92 8.64 -15.16
C ASN A 382 -7.63 7.87 -14.84
N GLY A 383 -7.46 7.40 -13.60
CA GLY A 383 -6.33 6.57 -13.20
C GLY A 383 -6.75 5.45 -12.23
N ALA A 384 -6.00 4.37 -12.19
CA ALA A 384 -6.33 3.20 -11.37
C ALA A 384 -6.13 3.44 -9.87
N VAL A 385 -7.18 3.26 -9.07
CA VAL A 385 -7.14 3.40 -7.61
C VAL A 385 -7.18 2.07 -6.86
N SER A 386 -7.65 1.00 -7.49
CA SER A 386 -7.55 -0.37 -6.96
C SER A 386 -7.38 -1.38 -8.09
N TRP A 387 -6.64 -2.46 -7.86
CA TRP A 387 -6.44 -3.53 -8.83
C TRP A 387 -6.06 -4.83 -8.15
N SER A 388 -6.29 -5.95 -8.85
CA SER A 388 -5.92 -7.27 -8.39
C SER A 388 -5.62 -8.19 -9.57
N SER A 389 -4.67 -9.11 -9.37
CA SER A 389 -4.37 -10.24 -10.25
C SER A 389 -4.10 -11.45 -9.36
N LYS A 390 -4.99 -12.44 -9.37
CA LYS A 390 -4.96 -13.54 -8.42
C LYS A 390 -5.42 -14.84 -9.05
N LEU A 391 -4.77 -15.94 -8.68
CA LEU A 391 -5.26 -17.27 -9.02
C LEU A 391 -6.59 -17.55 -8.30
N GLN A 392 -7.58 -18.06 -9.02
CA GLN A 392 -8.82 -18.49 -8.42
C GLN A 392 -8.57 -19.57 -7.36
N PRO A 393 -9.36 -19.61 -6.27
CA PRO A 393 -9.18 -20.59 -5.21
C PRO A 393 -9.44 -22.04 -5.66
N ARG A 394 -10.16 -22.23 -6.78
CA ARG A 394 -10.55 -23.54 -7.31
C ARG A 394 -10.60 -23.53 -8.84
N VAL A 395 -10.63 -24.72 -9.41
CA VAL A 395 -10.91 -24.95 -10.84
C VAL A 395 -12.40 -24.72 -11.07
N THR A 396 -12.76 -24.10 -12.19
CA THR A 396 -14.14 -23.86 -12.61
C THR A 396 -14.49 -24.75 -13.78
N ALA A 397 -15.73 -25.24 -13.83
CA ALA A 397 -16.16 -26.21 -14.85
C ALA A 397 -16.46 -25.55 -16.21
N SER A 398 -16.61 -24.22 -16.24
CA SER A 398 -16.85 -23.46 -17.46
C SER A 398 -16.25 -22.06 -17.39
N LEU A 399 -16.16 -21.39 -18.54
CA LEU A 399 -15.82 -19.97 -18.64
C LEU A 399 -16.81 -19.12 -17.83
N THR A 400 -18.13 -19.35 -17.97
CA THR A 400 -19.15 -18.60 -17.22
C THR A 400 -18.98 -18.71 -15.70
N GLU A 401 -18.55 -19.86 -15.18
CA GLU A 401 -18.24 -19.98 -13.75
C GLU A 401 -16.98 -19.21 -13.35
N ALA A 402 -15.94 -19.21 -14.20
CA ALA A 402 -14.73 -18.42 -13.95
C ALA A 402 -15.07 -16.94 -13.86
N GLU A 403 -15.84 -16.45 -14.82
CA GLU A 403 -16.37 -15.09 -14.93
C GLU A 403 -17.19 -14.68 -13.72
N TYR A 404 -18.12 -15.54 -13.31
CA TYR A 404 -18.95 -15.31 -12.14
C TYR A 404 -18.15 -15.23 -10.84
N LEU A 405 -17.11 -16.06 -10.69
CA LEU A 405 -16.19 -16.00 -9.55
C LEU A 405 -15.32 -14.72 -9.59
N GLY A 406 -14.92 -14.27 -10.79
CA GLY A 406 -14.27 -12.98 -11.00
C GLY A 406 -15.16 -11.80 -10.58
N LEU A 407 -16.42 -11.80 -11.01
CA LEU A 407 -17.42 -10.79 -10.62
C LEU A 407 -17.62 -10.77 -9.10
N SER A 408 -17.73 -11.92 -8.44
CA SER A 408 -17.82 -12.01 -6.97
C SER A 408 -16.59 -11.43 -6.26
N HIS A 409 -15.40 -11.60 -6.84
CA HIS A 409 -14.16 -11.02 -6.32
C HIS A 409 -14.11 -9.49 -6.48
N ALA A 410 -14.47 -8.97 -7.65
CA ALA A 410 -14.54 -7.53 -7.91
C ALA A 410 -15.68 -6.85 -7.15
N CYS A 411 -16.80 -7.54 -6.95
CA CYS A 411 -17.95 -7.07 -6.18
C CYS A 411 -17.56 -6.67 -4.74
N LYS A 412 -16.70 -7.44 -4.08
CA LYS A 412 -16.22 -7.12 -2.72
C LYS A 412 -15.44 -5.80 -2.67
N GLU A 413 -14.61 -5.56 -3.68
CA GLU A 413 -13.87 -4.30 -3.80
C GLU A 413 -14.81 -3.13 -4.16
N THR A 414 -15.83 -3.40 -4.97
CA THR A 414 -16.88 -2.43 -5.34
C THR A 414 -17.63 -1.93 -4.10
N VAL A 415 -18.05 -2.84 -3.22
CA VAL A 415 -18.69 -2.50 -1.94
C VAL A 415 -17.76 -1.66 -1.07
N TYR A 416 -16.50 -2.08 -0.92
CA TYR A 416 -15.50 -1.35 -0.15
C TYR A 416 -15.29 0.09 -0.66
N LEU A 417 -15.08 0.27 -1.96
CA LEU A 417 -14.84 1.59 -2.55
C LEU A 417 -16.09 2.48 -2.51
N THR A 418 -17.28 1.90 -2.68
CA THR A 418 -18.56 2.62 -2.58
C THR A 418 -18.75 3.17 -1.17
N GLN A 419 -18.50 2.32 -0.15
CA GLN A 419 -18.58 2.73 1.25
C GLN A 419 -17.53 3.81 1.57
N LEU A 420 -16.28 3.61 1.15
CA LEU A 420 -15.21 4.59 1.37
C LEU A 420 -15.55 5.95 0.74
N LEU A 421 -16.00 5.98 -0.53
CA LEU A 421 -16.38 7.23 -1.18
C LEU A 421 -17.55 7.92 -0.47
N GLY A 422 -18.56 7.16 -0.03
CA GLY A 422 -19.66 7.68 0.78
C GLY A 422 -19.18 8.36 2.06
N GLU A 423 -18.28 7.71 2.80
CA GLU A 423 -17.67 8.27 4.03
C GLU A 423 -16.77 9.49 3.77
N LEU A 424 -16.28 9.64 2.53
CA LEU A 424 -15.52 10.79 2.05
C LEU A 424 -16.39 11.92 1.49
N GLY A 425 -17.72 11.79 1.53
CA GLY A 425 -18.66 12.82 1.07
C GLY A 425 -19.12 12.67 -0.38
N PHE A 426 -18.88 11.51 -0.99
CA PHE A 426 -19.31 11.15 -2.34
C PHE A 426 -20.17 9.87 -2.30
N PRO A 427 -21.37 9.93 -1.69
CA PRO A 427 -22.27 8.79 -1.68
C PRO A 427 -22.67 8.40 -3.10
N ALA A 428 -22.90 7.11 -3.33
CA ALA A 428 -23.39 6.64 -4.62
C ALA A 428 -24.79 7.21 -4.90
N GLU A 429 -25.01 7.71 -6.12
CA GLU A 429 -26.31 8.19 -6.59
C GLU A 429 -27.22 7.07 -7.15
N GLY A 430 -26.73 5.82 -7.10
CA GLY A 430 -27.41 4.63 -7.61
C GLY A 430 -26.50 3.40 -7.51
N ALA A 431 -26.87 2.34 -8.22
CA ALA A 431 -26.08 1.11 -8.28
C ALA A 431 -24.69 1.38 -8.88
N ALA A 432 -23.63 0.87 -8.24
CA ALA A 432 -22.28 0.92 -8.79
C ALA A 432 -22.18 -0.03 -9.99
N VAL A 433 -21.70 0.48 -11.13
CA VAL A 433 -21.58 -0.33 -12.35
C VAL A 433 -20.29 -1.15 -12.31
N LEU A 434 -20.43 -2.47 -12.43
CA LEU A 434 -19.34 -3.43 -12.57
C LEU A 434 -19.38 -4.05 -13.97
N TYR A 435 -18.36 -3.77 -14.78
CA TYR A 435 -18.27 -4.30 -16.14
C TYR A 435 -17.66 -5.71 -16.17
N GLY A 436 -18.34 -6.60 -16.89
CA GLY A 436 -17.86 -7.93 -17.27
C GLY A 436 -18.18 -8.21 -18.75
N ASP A 437 -17.40 -9.03 -19.44
CA ASP A 437 -17.58 -9.31 -20.87
C ASP A 437 -18.24 -10.68 -21.16
N ASN A 438 -18.67 -11.40 -20.13
CA ASN A 438 -19.41 -12.65 -20.28
C ASN A 438 -20.91 -12.50 -20.00
N GLN A 439 -21.74 -12.57 -21.05
CA GLN A 439 -23.19 -12.45 -20.93
C GLN A 439 -23.82 -13.51 -20.01
N GLY A 440 -23.29 -14.74 -20.01
CA GLY A 440 -23.78 -15.81 -19.15
C GLY A 440 -23.56 -15.52 -17.67
N ALA A 441 -22.38 -15.00 -17.30
CA ALA A 441 -22.06 -14.62 -15.93
C ALA A 441 -22.86 -13.39 -15.49
N ASN A 442 -23.02 -12.41 -16.39
CA ASN A 442 -23.82 -11.21 -16.15
C ASN A 442 -25.30 -11.57 -15.91
N ALA A 443 -25.85 -12.50 -16.69
CA ALA A 443 -27.19 -13.02 -16.47
C ALA A 443 -27.31 -13.75 -15.12
N LEU A 444 -26.32 -14.60 -14.79
CA LEU A 444 -26.26 -15.35 -13.52
C LEU A 444 -26.16 -14.44 -12.28
N SER A 445 -25.60 -13.24 -12.43
CA SER A 445 -25.57 -12.23 -11.36
C SER A 445 -26.90 -11.53 -11.14
N LYS A 446 -27.80 -11.49 -12.13
CA LYS A 446 -29.14 -10.89 -11.98
C LYS A 446 -30.13 -11.90 -11.45
N ASP A 447 -30.16 -13.07 -12.09
CA ASP A 447 -31.13 -14.11 -11.82
C ASP A 447 -30.45 -15.48 -11.66
N PRO A 448 -31.07 -16.43 -10.95
CA PRO A 448 -30.64 -17.82 -10.90
C PRO A 448 -30.95 -18.56 -12.22
N GLN A 449 -30.52 -18.00 -13.35
CA GLN A 449 -30.60 -18.66 -14.65
C GLN A 449 -29.56 -19.81 -14.70
N PHE A 450 -29.83 -20.86 -15.48
CA PHE A 450 -28.95 -22.03 -15.64
C PHE A 450 -28.79 -22.95 -14.40
N HIS A 451 -29.86 -23.10 -13.60
CA HIS A 451 -29.90 -23.88 -12.36
C HIS A 451 -29.17 -25.24 -12.35
N ASN A 452 -29.29 -26.05 -13.41
CA ASN A 452 -28.62 -27.37 -13.48
C ASN A 452 -27.10 -27.28 -13.66
N ARG A 453 -26.60 -26.21 -14.29
CA ARG A 453 -25.17 -26.02 -14.58
C ARG A 453 -24.41 -25.26 -13.50
N THR A 454 -25.10 -24.67 -12.52
CA THR A 454 -24.48 -23.82 -11.48
C THR A 454 -24.82 -24.26 -10.06
N ARG A 455 -25.49 -25.40 -9.87
CA ARG A 455 -25.92 -25.90 -8.54
C ARG A 455 -24.75 -26.16 -7.59
N HIS A 456 -23.56 -26.42 -8.12
CA HIS A 456 -22.32 -26.64 -7.36
C HIS A 456 -21.54 -25.36 -7.03
N LEU A 457 -22.04 -24.18 -7.43
CA LEU A 457 -21.48 -22.91 -6.98
C LEU A 457 -21.69 -22.72 -5.49
N ARG A 458 -20.70 -22.16 -4.81
CA ARG A 458 -20.76 -21.95 -3.36
C ARG A 458 -21.57 -20.70 -3.05
N LEU A 459 -22.24 -20.67 -1.91
CA LEU A 459 -23.03 -19.51 -1.46
C LEU A 459 -22.23 -18.20 -1.49
N THR A 460 -20.96 -18.23 -1.07
CA THR A 460 -20.08 -17.05 -1.07
C THR A 460 -19.82 -16.47 -2.45
N GLU A 461 -20.04 -17.24 -3.52
CA GLU A 461 -19.89 -16.81 -4.90
C GLU A 461 -21.18 -16.14 -5.39
N HIS A 462 -22.32 -16.43 -4.77
CA HIS A 462 -23.57 -15.71 -4.98
C HIS A 462 -23.62 -14.32 -4.35
N PHE A 463 -22.56 -13.90 -3.65
CA PHE A 463 -22.42 -12.55 -3.10
C PHE A 463 -22.70 -11.45 -4.15
N VAL A 464 -22.19 -11.58 -5.38
CA VAL A 464 -22.47 -10.60 -6.44
C VAL A 464 -23.95 -10.54 -6.80
N ARG A 465 -24.67 -11.67 -6.74
CA ARG A 465 -26.10 -11.70 -6.99
C ARG A 465 -26.89 -11.02 -5.87
N GLU A 466 -26.50 -11.24 -4.62
CA GLU A 466 -27.10 -10.53 -3.48
C GLU A 466 -26.96 -9.02 -3.64
N GLN A 467 -25.76 -8.54 -4.01
CA GLN A 467 -25.49 -7.11 -4.25
C GLN A 467 -26.17 -6.56 -5.52
N VAL A 468 -26.58 -7.40 -6.47
CA VAL A 468 -27.38 -6.96 -7.62
C VAL A 468 -28.86 -6.88 -7.24
N GLN A 469 -29.34 -7.85 -6.47
CA GLN A 469 -30.74 -7.91 -6.02
C GLN A 469 -31.08 -6.81 -5.01
N ASP A 470 -30.13 -6.42 -4.16
CA ASP A 470 -30.30 -5.28 -3.23
C ASP A 470 -30.18 -3.91 -3.91
N GLY A 471 -29.82 -3.86 -5.21
CA GLY A 471 -29.67 -2.64 -5.99
C GLY A 471 -28.39 -1.85 -5.72
N SER A 472 -27.44 -2.39 -4.95
CA SER A 472 -26.15 -1.73 -4.67
C SER A 472 -25.17 -1.79 -5.86
N ILE A 473 -25.25 -2.84 -6.68
CA ILE A 473 -24.38 -3.06 -7.84
C ILE A 473 -25.22 -3.40 -9.08
N CYS A 474 -24.80 -2.90 -10.24
CA CYS A 474 -25.32 -3.31 -11.54
C CYS A 474 -24.18 -3.95 -12.34
N VAL A 475 -24.39 -5.17 -12.84
CA VAL A 475 -23.43 -5.83 -13.74
C VAL A 475 -23.82 -5.54 -15.19
N GLU A 476 -22.89 -4.94 -15.93
CA GLU A 476 -23.08 -4.54 -17.32
C GLU A 476 -22.08 -5.21 -18.27
N TYR A 477 -22.56 -5.51 -19.48
CA TYR A 477 -21.72 -6.05 -20.53
C TYR A 477 -20.85 -4.96 -21.16
N ILE A 478 -19.57 -5.24 -21.34
CA ILE A 478 -18.68 -4.44 -22.18
C ILE A 478 -17.94 -5.36 -23.18
N PRO A 479 -17.68 -4.92 -24.43
CA PRO A 479 -16.89 -5.72 -25.36
C PRO A 479 -15.47 -5.97 -24.83
N THR A 480 -14.94 -7.18 -25.02
CA THR A 480 -13.59 -7.61 -24.58
C THR A 480 -12.49 -6.63 -25.00
N ALA A 481 -12.56 -6.04 -26.20
CA ALA A 481 -11.59 -5.05 -26.67
C ALA A 481 -11.49 -3.77 -25.80
N ARG A 482 -12.45 -3.54 -24.89
CA ARG A 482 -12.48 -2.45 -23.91
C ARG A 482 -12.35 -2.96 -22.46
N MET A 483 -12.16 -4.26 -22.25
CA MET A 483 -12.06 -4.86 -20.92
C MET A 483 -10.69 -4.58 -20.30
N LEU A 484 -10.59 -3.52 -19.50
CA LEU A 484 -9.30 -3.11 -18.92
C LEU A 484 -8.72 -4.15 -17.94
N ALA A 485 -9.56 -5.00 -17.37
CA ALA A 485 -9.13 -6.07 -16.48
C ALA A 485 -8.31 -7.16 -17.18
N ASP A 486 -8.34 -7.25 -18.53
CA ASP A 486 -7.50 -8.16 -19.31
C ASP A 486 -6.01 -7.97 -19.01
N ALA A 487 -5.57 -6.72 -18.79
CA ALA A 487 -4.18 -6.43 -18.45
C ALA A 487 -3.76 -7.01 -17.09
N MET A 488 -4.73 -7.36 -16.22
CA MET A 488 -4.50 -7.97 -14.92
C MET A 488 -4.43 -9.50 -15.01
N THR A 489 -5.03 -10.10 -16.03
CA THR A 489 -5.24 -11.56 -16.11
C THR A 489 -4.43 -12.23 -17.21
N LYS A 490 -4.04 -11.49 -18.25
CA LYS A 490 -3.44 -12.03 -19.48
C LYS A 490 -2.09 -11.37 -19.80
N SER A 491 -1.21 -12.11 -20.47
CA SER A 491 0.01 -11.56 -21.09
C SER A 491 -0.30 -11.09 -22.51
N LEU A 492 -0.62 -9.80 -22.64
CA LEU A 492 -1.17 -9.24 -23.88
C LEU A 492 -0.09 -8.87 -24.92
N PRO A 493 -0.40 -8.90 -26.23
CA PRO A 493 0.43 -8.31 -27.28
C PRO A 493 0.68 -6.81 -27.05
N ALA A 494 1.85 -6.32 -27.45
CA ALA A 494 2.30 -4.96 -27.12
C ALA A 494 1.28 -3.84 -27.45
N PRO A 495 0.64 -3.80 -28.64
CA PRO A 495 -0.31 -2.72 -28.94
C PRO A 495 -1.52 -2.68 -27.98
N LEU A 496 -2.05 -3.85 -27.61
CA LEU A 496 -3.18 -3.93 -26.69
C LEU A 496 -2.75 -3.66 -25.24
N PHE A 497 -1.59 -4.17 -24.84
CA PHE A 497 -1.00 -3.90 -23.53
C PHE A 497 -0.76 -2.40 -23.31
N GLU A 498 -0.13 -1.71 -24.26
CA GLU A 498 0.14 -0.27 -24.17
C GLU A 498 -1.16 0.53 -24.09
N ARG A 499 -2.18 0.17 -24.87
CA ARG A 499 -3.51 0.79 -24.82
C ARG A 499 -4.15 0.65 -23.43
N HIS A 500 -4.15 -0.55 -22.85
CA HIS A 500 -4.73 -0.76 -21.53
C HIS A 500 -3.92 -0.09 -20.43
N ARG A 501 -2.58 -0.15 -20.49
CA ARG A 501 -1.68 0.59 -19.58
C ARG A 501 -2.01 2.08 -19.55
N ASP A 502 -2.16 2.70 -20.71
CA ASP A 502 -2.44 4.13 -20.83
C ASP A 502 -3.87 4.47 -20.37
N ALA A 503 -4.82 3.55 -20.56
CA ALA A 503 -6.22 3.68 -20.11
C ALA A 503 -6.37 3.54 -18.59
N VAL A 504 -5.57 2.70 -17.94
CA VAL A 504 -5.53 2.60 -16.46
C VAL A 504 -4.70 3.71 -15.82
N GLY A 505 -4.20 4.67 -16.62
CA GLY A 505 -3.52 5.87 -16.15
C GLY A 505 -2.01 5.72 -15.97
N VAL A 506 -1.38 4.60 -16.37
CA VAL A 506 0.08 4.45 -16.32
C VAL A 506 0.69 5.06 -17.59
N ARG A 507 1.33 6.22 -17.45
CA ARG A 507 1.78 7.04 -18.57
C ARG A 507 3.18 7.58 -18.33
N PRO A 508 3.94 7.96 -19.37
CA PRO A 508 5.22 8.63 -19.16
C PRO A 508 5.01 10.01 -18.54
N LEU A 509 5.93 10.42 -17.68
CA LEU A 509 5.97 11.78 -17.13
C LEU A 509 6.15 12.78 -18.28
N ARG A 510 5.09 13.51 -18.62
CA ARG A 510 5.19 14.66 -19.54
C ARG A 510 5.74 15.86 -18.77
N ALA A 511 7.03 16.13 -18.91
CA ALA A 511 7.58 17.42 -18.51
C ALA A 511 6.92 18.50 -19.39
N ARG A 512 6.55 19.65 -18.81
CA ARG A 512 5.98 20.78 -19.56
C ARG A 512 6.88 21.08 -20.77
N GLY A 513 6.28 21.10 -21.98
CA GLY A 513 6.92 21.63 -23.19
C GLY A 513 7.55 20.63 -24.18
N GLY A 514 7.51 19.32 -23.93
CA GLY A 514 7.97 18.34 -24.92
C GLY A 514 6.94 18.06 -26.00
N VAL A 515 7.17 18.57 -27.22
CA VAL A 515 6.43 18.15 -28.42
C VAL A 515 6.44 16.63 -28.48
N ALA A 516 5.26 16.01 -28.56
CA ALA A 516 5.15 14.59 -28.81
C ALA A 516 5.93 14.28 -30.09
N ALA A 517 7.04 13.54 -29.97
CA ALA A 517 7.66 12.93 -31.14
C ALA A 517 6.62 12.00 -31.73
N LYS A 518 5.95 12.45 -32.80
CA LYS A 518 5.18 11.58 -33.68
C LYS A 518 6.14 10.47 -34.10
N ARG A 519 5.92 9.26 -33.59
CA ARG A 519 6.49 8.07 -34.23
C ARG A 519 5.92 8.06 -35.65
N GLN A 520 6.77 8.36 -36.63
CA GLN A 520 6.46 8.08 -38.02
C GLN A 520 6.31 6.56 -38.17
N SER A 521 5.33 6.22 -39.02
CA SER A 521 4.81 4.90 -39.39
C SER A 521 5.83 3.79 -39.53
#